data_AF-A0A835GZ42-F1
#
_entry.id   AF-A0A835GZ42-F1
#
_cell.length_a   1.000
_cell.length_b   1.000
_cell.length_c   1.000
_cell.angle_alpha   90.00
_cell.angle_beta   90.00
_cell.angle_gamma   90.00
#
_symmetry.space_group_name_H-M   'P 1'
#
loop_
_entity.id
_entity.type
_entity.pdbx_description
1 polymer ?
#
loop_
_entity_poly.entity_id
_entity_poly.type
_entity_poly.pdbx_seq_one_letter_code
_entity_poly.pdbx_strand_id
1 'polypeptide(L)'
;MLEEMEKNGVERSLTTFNTLLNGFYRDGKFEEGERIWARMEESVELVEQLGNNGKKPNLITYNVLIKWYCNNGNLDEAKSVYDNMLKSDIVLDWFTFEAFIPCVCEKGDFGLALKLCEESIGSNCHVSACILQVVVDGLLKESKVEEAKRLVEIHSQKSIIV
;
A
#
# COMPACT_ATOMS: atom_id res chain seq x y z
N MET A 1 24.88 -2.53 -9.62
CA MET A 1 23.75 -3.36 -10.12
C MET A 1 22.87 -2.54 -11.08
N LEU A 2 21.98 -1.65 -10.62
CA LEU A 2 21.78 -0.28 -11.16
C LEU A 2 22.48 0.12 -12.48
N GLU A 3 23.54 0.88 -12.28
CA GLU A 3 24.43 1.44 -13.31
C GLU A 3 25.12 0.37 -14.16
N GLU A 4 25.28 -0.84 -13.64
CA GLU A 4 25.89 -1.94 -14.38
C GLU A 4 24.92 -2.51 -15.43
N MET A 5 23.63 -2.57 -15.11
CA MET A 5 22.58 -2.97 -16.07
C MET A 5 22.38 -1.91 -17.17
N GLU A 6 22.48 -0.61 -16.84
CA GLU A 6 22.53 0.47 -17.83
C GLU A 6 23.74 0.35 -18.75
N LYS A 7 24.92 0.15 -18.16
CA LYS A 7 26.17 -0.01 -18.89
C LYS A 7 26.14 -1.22 -19.82
N ASN A 8 25.35 -2.23 -19.47
CA ASN A 8 25.13 -3.45 -20.26
C ASN A 8 23.94 -3.34 -21.24
N GLY A 9 23.31 -2.17 -21.39
CA GLY A 9 22.23 -1.94 -22.37
C GLY A 9 20.93 -2.67 -22.05
N VAL A 10 20.74 -3.13 -20.81
CA VAL A 10 19.50 -3.79 -20.39
C VAL A 10 18.47 -2.70 -20.05
N GLU A 11 17.38 -2.65 -20.82
CA GLU A 11 16.27 -1.72 -20.58
C GLU A 11 15.72 -1.93 -19.16
N ARG A 12 15.68 -0.85 -18.36
CA ARG A 12 15.12 -0.88 -17.01
C ARG A 12 13.66 -1.31 -17.07
N SER A 13 13.38 -2.55 -16.68
CA SER A 13 12.01 -3.04 -16.59
C SER A 13 11.42 -2.76 -15.21
N LEU A 14 10.11 -2.54 -15.14
CA LEU A 14 9.37 -2.44 -13.89
C LEU A 14 9.56 -3.70 -13.02
N THR A 15 9.72 -4.86 -13.67
CA THR A 15 10.06 -6.13 -13.03
C THR A 15 11.43 -6.08 -12.34
N THR A 16 12.42 -5.42 -12.94
CA THR A 16 13.75 -5.24 -12.34
C THR A 16 13.68 -4.39 -11.08
N PHE A 17 12.96 -3.26 -11.14
CA PHE A 17 12.73 -2.40 -9.97
C PHE A 17 11.98 -3.15 -8.86
N ASN A 18 10.85 -3.78 -9.18
CA ASN A 18 10.08 -4.55 -8.20
C ASN A 18 10.89 -5.71 -7.60
N THR A 19 11.73 -6.38 -8.39
CA THR A 19 12.61 -7.46 -7.91
C THR A 19 13.69 -6.93 -6.98
N LEU A 20 14.34 -5.81 -7.33
CA LEU A 20 15.36 -5.19 -6.50
C LEU A 20 14.78 -4.63 -5.21
N LEU A 21 13.66 -3.91 -5.29
CA LEU A 21 12.91 -3.43 -4.13
C LEU A 21 12.57 -4.60 -3.20
N ASN A 22 11.91 -5.64 -3.73
CA ASN A 22 11.55 -6.81 -2.93
C ASN A 22 12.78 -7.53 -2.34
N GLY A 23 13.88 -7.63 -3.08
CA GLY A 23 15.13 -8.22 -2.62
C GLY A 23 15.80 -7.42 -1.50
N PHE A 24 15.97 -6.11 -1.69
CA PHE A 24 16.54 -5.23 -0.66
C PHE A 24 15.66 -5.17 0.59
N TYR A 25 14.34 -5.18 0.43
CA TYR A 25 13.40 -5.18 1.55
C TYR A 25 13.39 -6.51 2.31
N ARG A 26 13.51 -7.65 1.62
CA ARG A 26 13.65 -8.96 2.30
C ARG A 26 14.95 -9.06 3.11
N ASP A 27 16.02 -8.43 2.63
CA ASP A 27 17.34 -8.47 3.25
C ASP A 27 17.56 -7.33 4.27
N GLY A 28 16.54 -6.50 4.56
CA GLY A 28 16.62 -5.39 5.52
C GLY A 28 17.51 -4.22 5.07
N LYS A 29 17.82 -4.12 3.77
CA LYS A 29 18.70 -3.09 3.19
C LYS A 29 17.90 -1.84 2.81
N PHE A 30 17.43 -1.14 3.83
CA PHE A 30 16.44 -0.06 3.70
C PHE A 30 16.94 1.15 2.92
N GLU A 31 18.13 1.66 3.22
CA GLU A 31 18.72 2.79 2.48
C GLU A 31 18.86 2.49 0.99
N GLU A 32 19.21 1.25 0.64
CA GLU A 32 19.30 0.85 -0.77
C GLU A 32 17.91 0.76 -1.41
N GLY A 33 16.91 0.22 -0.70
CA GLY A 33 15.52 0.21 -1.17
C GLY A 33 14.97 1.62 -1.43
N GLU A 34 15.21 2.57 -0.53
CA GLU A 34 14.81 3.97 -0.70
C GLU A 34 15.52 4.65 -1.86
N ARG A 35 16.83 4.40 -2.05
CA ARG A 35 17.56 4.91 -3.23
C ARG A 35 16.98 4.38 -4.54
N ILE A 36 16.56 3.11 -4.55
CA ILE A 36 15.94 2.50 -5.74
C ILE A 36 14.56 3.13 -6.00
N TRP A 37 13.78 3.41 -4.96
CA TRP A 37 12.50 4.09 -5.06
C TRP A 37 12.63 5.53 -5.56
N ALA A 38 13.49 6.34 -4.92
CA ALA A 38 13.73 7.72 -5.32
C ALA A 38 14.21 7.83 -6.77
N ARG A 39 15.07 6.91 -7.21
CA ARG A 39 15.53 6.85 -8.60
C ARG A 39 14.42 6.40 -9.57
N MET A 40 13.45 5.61 -9.10
CA MET A 40 12.27 5.27 -9.88
C MET A 40 11.34 6.48 -10.04
N GLU A 41 11.06 7.21 -8.95
CA GLU A 41 10.28 8.47 -8.99
C GLU A 41 10.92 9.50 -9.92
N GLU A 42 12.22 9.76 -9.77
CA GLU A 42 12.99 10.67 -10.64
C GLU A 42 12.91 10.23 -12.11
N SER A 43 13.02 8.92 -12.39
CA SER A 43 12.92 8.41 -13.76
C SER A 43 11.53 8.57 -14.36
N VAL A 44 10.48 8.59 -13.54
CA VAL A 44 9.10 8.78 -13.99
C VAL A 44 8.86 10.26 -14.27
N GLU A 45 9.28 11.14 -13.37
CA GLU A 45 9.17 12.60 -13.52
C GLU A 45 9.92 13.11 -14.76
N LEU A 46 11.19 12.68 -14.94
CA LEU A 46 11.99 13.09 -16.10
C LEU A 46 11.38 12.60 -17.42
N VAL A 47 10.77 11.43 -17.43
CA VAL A 47 10.20 10.86 -18.65
C VAL A 47 8.82 11.44 -18.98
N GLU A 48 8.03 11.81 -17.97
CA GLU A 48 6.81 12.61 -18.16
C GLU A 48 7.11 13.99 -18.74
N GLN A 49 8.16 14.67 -18.25
CA GLN A 49 8.61 15.96 -18.80
C GLN A 49 9.08 15.86 -20.26
N LEU A 50 9.64 14.70 -20.65
CA LEU A 50 10.13 14.44 -22.00
C LEU A 50 9.07 13.85 -22.94
N GLY A 51 7.82 13.68 -22.48
CA GLY A 51 6.71 13.17 -23.29
C GLY A 51 6.90 11.72 -23.76
N ASN A 52 7.76 10.94 -23.10
CA ASN A 52 8.03 9.54 -23.42
C ASN A 52 7.21 8.62 -22.50
N ASN A 53 7.04 7.36 -22.91
CA ASN A 53 6.35 6.34 -22.10
C ASN A 53 7.24 5.81 -20.96
N GLY A 54 7.43 6.62 -19.93
CA GLY A 54 8.08 6.20 -18.69
C GLY A 54 7.28 5.07 -18.04
N LYS A 55 7.97 4.06 -17.50
CA LYS A 55 7.30 2.95 -16.82
C LYS A 55 6.90 3.38 -15.42
N LYS A 56 5.69 3.94 -15.31
CA LYS A 56 5.07 4.38 -14.06
C LYS A 56 5.00 3.23 -13.02
N PRO A 57 5.09 3.53 -11.71
CA PRO A 57 4.83 2.55 -10.67
C PRO A 57 3.44 1.92 -10.87
N ASN A 58 3.32 0.63 -10.63
CA ASN A 58 2.04 -0.09 -10.73
C ASN A 58 1.61 -0.62 -9.36
N LEU A 59 0.43 -1.25 -9.30
CA LEU A 59 -0.14 -1.87 -8.10
C LEU A 59 0.88 -2.72 -7.32
N ILE A 60 1.70 -3.52 -8.01
CA ILE A 60 2.71 -4.38 -7.38
C ILE A 60 3.76 -3.53 -6.68
N THR A 61 4.25 -2.47 -7.34
CA THR A 61 5.25 -1.56 -6.76
C THR A 61 4.72 -0.90 -5.49
N TYR A 62 3.51 -0.34 -5.52
CA TYR A 62 2.90 0.30 -4.36
C TYR A 62 2.63 -0.68 -3.22
N ASN A 63 2.14 -1.89 -3.50
CA ASN A 63 1.91 -2.92 -2.48
C ASN A 63 3.18 -3.33 -1.75
N VAL A 64 4.30 -3.45 -2.48
CA VAL A 64 5.61 -3.77 -1.89
C VAL A 64 6.04 -2.67 -0.92
N LEU A 65 5.87 -1.40 -1.30
CA LEU A 65 6.27 -0.24 -0.49
C LEU A 65 5.40 -0.05 0.75
N ILE A 66 4.08 -0.14 0.60
CA ILE A 66 3.14 -0.04 1.73
C ILE A 66 3.48 -1.12 2.75
N LYS A 67 3.58 -2.38 2.33
CA LYS A 67 3.93 -3.48 3.23
C LYS A 67 5.28 -3.25 3.91
N TRP A 68 6.26 -2.73 3.18
CA TRP A 68 7.58 -2.45 3.71
C TRP A 68 7.56 -1.38 4.80
N TYR A 69 7.00 -0.20 4.53
CA TYR A 69 6.89 0.87 5.52
C TYR A 69 6.08 0.43 6.74
N CYS A 70 5.00 -0.34 6.51
CA CYS A 70 4.20 -0.93 7.58
C CYS A 70 5.02 -1.83 8.51
N ASN A 71 5.79 -2.76 7.93
CA ASN A 71 6.64 -3.69 8.70
C ASN A 71 7.75 -3.00 9.50
N ASN A 72 8.15 -1.79 9.11
CA ASN A 72 9.14 -0.99 9.83
C ASN A 72 8.49 0.00 10.81
N GLY A 73 7.16 0.02 10.91
CA GLY A 73 6.43 0.93 11.78
C GLY A 73 6.44 2.39 11.30
N ASN A 74 6.82 2.63 10.04
CA ASN A 74 6.90 3.94 9.38
C ASN A 74 5.54 4.27 8.74
N LEU A 75 4.55 4.60 9.56
CA LEU A 75 3.18 4.79 9.08
C LEU A 75 3.02 6.03 8.18
N ASP A 76 3.76 7.11 8.45
CA ASP A 76 3.64 8.36 7.71
C ASP A 76 4.09 8.19 6.26
N GLU A 77 5.18 7.45 6.04
CA GLU A 77 5.65 7.09 4.72
C GLU A 77 4.70 6.10 4.03
N ALA A 78 4.15 5.12 4.76
CA ALA A 78 3.13 4.22 4.21
C ALA A 78 1.89 4.99 3.73
N LYS A 79 1.44 6.02 4.47
CA LYS A 79 0.37 6.93 4.07
C LYS A 79 0.72 7.73 2.83
N SER A 80 1.94 8.28 2.75
CA SER A 80 2.41 9.01 1.57
C SER A 80 2.39 8.14 0.31
N VAL A 81 2.85 6.89 0.42
CA VAL A 81 2.80 5.91 -0.68
C VAL A 81 1.36 5.57 -1.07
N TYR A 82 0.48 5.35 -0.10
CA TYR A 82 -0.95 5.12 -0.35
C TYR A 82 -1.62 6.32 -1.04
N ASP A 83 -1.34 7.55 -0.61
CA ASP A 83 -1.87 8.77 -1.23
C ASP A 83 -1.39 8.92 -2.68
N ASN A 84 -0.13 8.57 -2.96
CA ASN A 84 0.41 8.59 -4.33
C ASN A 84 -0.22 7.51 -5.21
N MET A 85 -0.52 6.33 -4.64
CA MET A 85 -1.27 5.27 -5.32
C MET A 85 -2.67 5.75 -5.72
N LEU A 86 -3.38 6.44 -4.82
CA LEU A 86 -4.70 7.03 -5.11
C LEU A 86 -4.64 8.11 -6.19
N LYS A 87 -3.64 9.02 -6.13
CA LYS A 87 -3.43 10.06 -7.16
C LYS A 87 -3.08 9.50 -8.53
N SER A 88 -2.57 8.27 -8.58
CA SER A 88 -2.22 7.57 -9.81
C SER A 88 -3.41 6.82 -10.42
N ASP A 89 -4.63 7.00 -9.88
CA ASP A 89 -5.86 6.29 -10.27
C ASP A 89 -5.72 4.75 -10.22
N ILE A 90 -4.84 4.24 -9.35
CA ILE A 90 -4.63 2.79 -9.20
C ILE A 90 -5.66 2.24 -8.23
N VAL A 91 -6.45 1.28 -8.71
CA VAL A 91 -7.43 0.56 -7.90
C VAL A 91 -6.69 -0.34 -6.89
N LEU A 92 -7.00 -0.15 -5.62
CA LEU A 92 -6.50 -0.94 -4.49
C LEU A 92 -6.95 -2.40 -4.62
N ASP A 93 -6.09 -3.34 -4.21
CA ASP A 93 -6.44 -4.76 -4.15
C ASP A 93 -6.43 -5.28 -2.71
N TRP A 94 -6.83 -6.55 -2.56
CA TRP A 94 -6.86 -7.19 -1.25
C TRP A 94 -5.49 -7.15 -0.54
N PHE A 95 -4.38 -7.24 -1.30
CA PHE A 95 -3.04 -7.20 -0.71
C PHE A 95 -2.73 -5.84 -0.11
N THR A 96 -3.19 -4.75 -0.73
CA THR A 96 -3.02 -3.41 -0.16
C THR A 96 -3.73 -3.29 1.19
N PHE A 97 -5.01 -3.68 1.24
CA PHE A 97 -5.81 -3.56 2.47
C PHE A 97 -5.29 -4.46 3.60
N GLU A 98 -4.94 -5.71 3.29
CA GLU A 98 -4.44 -6.66 4.29
C GLU A 98 -3.09 -6.24 4.88
N ALA A 99 -2.25 -5.54 4.09
CA ALA A 99 -0.99 -5.00 4.59
C ALA A 99 -1.18 -3.71 5.39
N PHE A 100 -2.04 -2.81 4.93
CA PHE A 100 -2.08 -1.44 5.45
C PHE A 100 -2.94 -1.29 6.71
N ILE A 101 -4.13 -1.90 6.73
CA ILE A 101 -5.08 -1.74 7.85
C ILE A 101 -4.48 -2.16 9.19
N PRO A 102 -3.79 -3.32 9.32
CA PRO A 102 -3.17 -3.71 10.58
C PRO A 102 -2.15 -2.68 11.07
N CYS A 103 -1.32 -2.15 10.18
CA CYS A 103 -0.32 -1.13 10.54
C CYS A 103 -0.98 0.16 11.05
N VAL A 104 -2.04 0.60 10.37
CA VAL A 104 -2.82 1.78 10.77
C VAL A 104 -3.44 1.56 12.16
N CYS A 105 -4.01 0.38 12.42
CA CYS A 105 -4.55 -0.02 13.73
C CYS A 105 -3.48 -0.07 14.83
N GLU A 106 -2.29 -0.60 14.55
CA GLU A 106 -1.17 -0.67 15.51
C GLU A 106 -0.71 0.71 15.98
N LYS A 107 -0.86 1.74 15.13
CA LYS A 107 -0.55 3.13 15.48
C LYS A 107 -1.75 3.90 16.04
N GLY A 108 -2.91 3.24 16.18
CA GLY A 108 -4.12 3.81 16.76
C GLY A 108 -4.91 4.74 15.84
N ASP A 109 -4.63 4.78 14.53
CA ASP A 109 -5.38 5.61 13.60
C ASP A 109 -6.65 4.89 13.10
N PHE A 110 -7.58 4.63 14.03
CA PHE A 110 -8.81 3.88 13.72
C PHE A 110 -9.75 4.62 12.77
N GLY A 111 -9.58 5.93 12.60
CA GLY A 111 -10.31 6.72 11.60
C GLY A 111 -9.91 6.33 10.18
N LEU A 112 -8.61 6.28 9.88
CA LEU A 112 -8.12 5.79 8.59
C LEU A 112 -8.42 4.30 8.42
N ALA A 113 -8.28 3.49 9.47
CA ALA A 113 -8.56 2.06 9.41
C ALA A 113 -10.03 1.78 9.01
N LEU A 114 -10.97 2.52 9.58
CA LEU A 114 -12.39 2.45 9.21
C LEU A 114 -12.60 2.80 7.72
N LYS A 115 -12.02 3.91 7.26
CA LYS A 115 -12.13 4.35 5.85
C LYS A 115 -11.62 3.27 4.89
N LEU A 116 -10.48 2.66 5.20
CA LEU A 116 -9.91 1.56 4.41
C LEU A 116 -10.81 0.32 4.40
N CYS A 117 -11.44 -0.02 5.53
CA CYS A 117 -12.42 -1.11 5.56
C CYS A 117 -13.66 -0.81 4.71
N GLU A 118 -14.21 0.41 4.78
CA GLU A 118 -15.35 0.83 3.97
C GLU A 118 -15.01 0.80 2.46
N GLU A 119 -13.83 1.29 2.08
CA GLU A 119 -13.33 1.23 0.70
C GLU A 119 -13.14 -0.21 0.20
N SER A 120 -12.55 -1.07 1.03
CA SER A 120 -12.38 -2.50 0.73
C SER A 120 -13.73 -3.17 0.46
N ILE A 121 -14.71 -2.93 1.35
CA ILE A 121 -16.04 -3.51 1.23
C ILE A 121 -16.77 -2.93 0.00
N GLY A 122 -16.68 -1.61 -0.24
CA GLY A 122 -17.23 -0.95 -1.41
C GLY A 122 -16.69 -1.52 -2.73
N SER A 123 -15.40 -1.83 -2.77
CA SER A 123 -14.68 -2.38 -3.93
C SER A 123 -14.82 -3.90 -4.08
N ASN A 124 -15.66 -4.55 -3.27
CA ASN A 124 -15.85 -6.00 -3.23
C ASN A 124 -14.54 -6.79 -2.97
N CYS A 125 -13.57 -6.14 -2.32
CA CYS A 125 -12.37 -6.76 -1.79
C CYS A 125 -12.65 -7.12 -0.33
N HIS A 126 -12.64 -8.42 -0.02
CA HIS A 126 -12.88 -8.88 1.34
C HIS A 126 -11.56 -8.92 2.11
N VAL A 127 -11.40 -8.02 3.07
CA VAL A 127 -10.38 -8.13 4.13
C VAL A 127 -10.73 -9.25 5.09
N SER A 128 -9.72 -9.84 5.73
CA SER A 128 -9.96 -10.91 6.68
C SER A 128 -10.84 -10.47 7.87
N ALA A 129 -11.67 -11.38 8.37
CA ALA A 129 -12.53 -11.12 9.54
C ALA A 129 -11.72 -10.73 10.78
N CYS A 130 -10.46 -11.18 10.87
CA CYS A 130 -9.53 -10.79 11.93
C CYS A 130 -9.23 -9.30 11.90
N ILE A 131 -8.94 -8.72 10.71
CA ILE A 131 -8.69 -7.28 10.57
C ILE A 131 -9.91 -6.46 10.96
N LEU A 132 -11.10 -6.88 10.51
CA LEU A 132 -12.35 -6.20 10.85
C LEU A 132 -12.57 -6.18 12.37
N GLN A 133 -12.33 -7.30 13.06
CA GLN A 133 -12.46 -7.37 14.51
C GLN A 133 -11.50 -6.41 15.21
N VAL A 134 -10.25 -6.30 14.74
CA VAL A 134 -9.26 -5.37 15.32
C VAL A 134 -9.72 -3.91 15.18
N VAL A 135 -10.29 -3.53 14.03
CA VAL A 135 -10.82 -2.18 13.81
C VAL A 135 -12.03 -1.92 14.72
N VAL A 136 -12.97 -2.86 14.81
CA VAL A 136 -14.14 -2.77 15.69
C VAL A 136 -13.71 -2.61 17.16
N ASP A 137 -12.81 -3.45 17.65
CA ASP A 137 -12.30 -3.38 19.02
C ASP A 137 -11.61 -2.04 19.31
N GLY A 138 -10.85 -1.54 18.33
CA GLY A 138 -10.22 -0.23 18.40
C GLY A 138 -11.21 0.92 18.52
N LEU A 139 -12.21 0.96 17.64
CA LEU A 139 -13.27 1.97 17.65
C LEU A 139 -14.06 1.94 18.97
N LEU A 140 -14.35 0.75 19.50
CA LEU A 140 -15.03 0.61 20.80
C LEU A 140 -14.18 1.15 21.96
N LYS A 141 -12.85 0.92 21.94
CA LYS A 141 -11.93 1.48 22.94
C LYS A 141 -11.88 3.02 22.88
N GLU A 142 -12.03 3.60 21.68
CA GLU A 142 -12.14 5.05 21.48
C GLU A 142 -13.55 5.62 21.72
N SER A 143 -14.50 4.79 22.20
CA SER A 143 -15.91 5.17 22.39
C SER A 143 -16.64 5.58 21.09
N LYS A 144 -16.11 5.22 19.92
CA LYS A 144 -16.71 5.43 18.59
C LYS A 144 -17.70 4.32 18.24
N VAL A 145 -18.67 4.10 19.13
CA VAL A 145 -19.61 2.96 19.08
C VAL A 145 -20.43 2.94 17.79
N GLU A 146 -20.87 4.10 17.30
CA GLU A 146 -21.68 4.18 16.09
C GLU A 146 -20.90 3.82 14.82
N GLU A 147 -19.60 4.12 14.77
CA GLU A 147 -18.72 3.70 13.67
C GLU A 147 -18.51 2.20 13.67
N ALA A 148 -18.26 1.61 14.85
CA ALA A 148 -18.11 0.17 15.01
C ALA A 148 -19.37 -0.59 14.56
N LYS A 149 -20.57 -0.11 14.95
CA LYS A 149 -21.85 -0.71 14.51
C LYS A 149 -22.02 -0.64 12.99
N ARG A 150 -21.78 0.52 12.38
CA ARG A 150 -21.89 0.69 10.92
C ARG A 150 -20.99 -0.30 10.18
N LEU A 151 -19.76 -0.46 10.63
CA LEU A 151 -18.82 -1.41 10.00
C LEU A 151 -19.32 -2.85 10.07
N VAL A 152 -19.88 -3.28 11.20
CA VAL A 152 -20.45 -4.63 11.38
C VAL A 152 -21.69 -4.85 10.52
N GLU A 153 -22.56 -3.85 10.40
CA GLU A 153 -23.77 -3.91 9.57
C GLU A 153 -23.42 -4.03 8.09
N ILE A 154 -22.49 -3.21 7.61
CA ILE A 154 -21.99 -3.23 6.23
C ILE A 154 -21.36 -4.60 5.91
N HIS A 155 -20.58 -5.16 6.84
CA HIS A 155 -20.01 -6.49 6.66
C HIS A 155 -21.09 -7.59 6.63
N SER A 156 -22.06 -7.55 7.54
CA SER A 156 -23.13 -8.55 7.66
C SER A 156 -24.04 -8.58 6.43
N GLN A 157 -24.39 -7.42 5.87
CA GLN A 157 -25.24 -7.35 4.68
C GLN A 157 -24.59 -7.97 3.44
N LYS A 158 -23.25 -7.90 3.31
CA LYS A 158 -22.53 -8.46 2.17
C LYS A 158 -22.15 -9.93 2.34
N SER A 159 -21.92 -10.41 3.57
CA SER A 159 -21.64 -11.83 3.85
C SER A 159 -22.84 -12.76 3.64
N ILE A 160 -24.06 -12.23 3.48
CA ILE A 160 -25.29 -13.00 3.22
C ILE A 160 -25.51 -13.25 1.71
N ILE A 161 -24.70 -12.64 0.82
CA ILE A 161 -24.90 -12.68 -0.64
C ILE A 161 -23.84 -13.57 -1.34
N VAL A 162 -23.27 -14.56 -0.65
CA VAL A 162 -22.36 -15.57 -1.25
C VAL A 162 -23.00 -16.94 -1.27
#